data_AF-A0A1M7Y261-F1
#
_entry.id   AF-A0A1M7Y261-F1
#
_cell.length_a   1.000
_cell.length_b   1.000
_cell.length_c   1.000
_cell.angle_alpha   90.00
_cell.angle_beta   90.00
_cell.angle_gamma   90.00
#
_symmetry.space_group_name_H-M   'P 1'
#
loop_
_entity.id
_entity.type
_entity.pdbx_description
1 polymer ?
#
loop_
_entity_poly.entity_id
_entity_poly.type
_entity_poly.pdbx_seq_one_letter_code
_entity_poly.pdbx_strand_id
1 'polypeptide(L)'
;MSNTACPAIPKIIWMYWHEPLEKAPALIQLCHASWIRHNKDWRTVMLHGDPSQACLSATGVYHNIPTNIPLCHQSDLLRCALLADAGGVWVDATCLCVTPLNNWVFDVISSGFFAFRDPGPDRLISNWLLASVPGCSLVRSFYMEHERYWNENQFPDQNTKVRLNIRSKLNTILNRNPTLAFFWLYWPVRRILRVYPYYIFHYHFAMHIAKNKSSHSIFEAMPYHSADAPHILQMLARHQDLSMTEIKSILLSSSSPVYKLTWKEEIFQREGVDMETFLNNVLGTTHC
;
A
#
# COMPACT_ATOMS: atom_id res chain seq x y z
N MET A 1 18.25 5.81 -33.05
CA MET A 1 17.39 6.11 -31.88
C MET A 1 16.75 4.79 -31.46
N SER A 2 17.26 4.16 -30.41
CA SER A 2 16.77 2.87 -29.94
C SER A 2 15.37 3.04 -29.35
N ASN A 3 14.38 2.43 -29.99
CA ASN A 3 13.02 2.32 -29.50
C ASN A 3 13.02 1.34 -28.31
N THR A 4 13.44 1.79 -27.13
CA THR A 4 13.36 0.98 -25.91
C THR A 4 11.91 1.00 -25.45
N ALA A 5 11.17 -0.05 -25.82
CA ALA A 5 9.84 -0.31 -25.27
C ALA A 5 9.91 -0.25 -23.73
N CYS A 6 8.92 0.37 -23.10
CA CYS A 6 8.83 0.40 -21.64
C CYS A 6 8.85 -1.07 -21.14
N PRO A 7 9.67 -1.43 -20.13
CA PRO A 7 9.74 -2.81 -19.66
C PRO A 7 8.35 -3.28 -19.23
N ALA A 8 7.94 -4.48 -19.65
CA ALA A 8 6.67 -5.04 -19.21
C ALA A 8 6.70 -5.29 -17.70
N ILE A 9 5.58 -5.07 -17.02
CA ILE A 9 5.43 -5.42 -15.60
C ILE A 9 5.51 -6.94 -15.42
N PRO A 10 6.38 -7.46 -14.52
CA PRO A 10 6.39 -8.87 -14.18
C PRO A 10 5.06 -9.29 -13.57
N LYS A 11 4.58 -10.47 -13.96
CA LYS A 11 3.33 -11.03 -13.45
C LYS A 11 3.48 -11.63 -12.04
N ILE A 12 3.88 -10.79 -11.09
CA ILE A 12 4.07 -11.14 -9.69
C ILE A 12 3.25 -10.20 -8.81
N ILE A 13 2.51 -10.78 -7.87
CA ILE A 13 1.73 -10.06 -6.86
C ILE A 13 2.39 -10.31 -5.51
N TRP A 14 2.85 -9.26 -4.85
CA TRP A 14 3.47 -9.31 -3.53
C TRP A 14 2.44 -8.96 -2.46
N MET A 15 2.33 -9.81 -1.45
CA MET A 15 1.53 -9.60 -0.25
C MET A 15 2.39 -9.86 0.99
N TYR A 16 2.06 -9.24 2.11
CA TYR A 16 2.77 -9.47 3.37
C TYR A 16 1.82 -9.47 4.58
N TRP A 17 1.97 -10.48 5.42
CA TRP A 17 1.41 -10.55 6.78
C TRP A 17 2.46 -11.12 7.71
N HIS A 18 2.66 -10.54 8.89
CA HIS A 18 3.82 -10.91 9.73
C HIS A 18 3.78 -12.37 10.23
N GLU A 19 2.58 -12.96 10.34
CA GLU A 19 2.40 -14.37 10.65
C GLU A 19 2.11 -15.20 9.38
N PRO A 20 2.32 -16.53 9.42
CA PRO A 20 1.89 -17.41 8.34
C PRO A 20 0.40 -17.24 8.00
N LEU A 21 0.06 -17.39 6.73
CA LEU A 21 -1.29 -17.13 6.20
C LEU A 21 -2.38 -17.94 6.92
N GLU A 22 -2.07 -19.18 7.30
CA GLU A 22 -2.97 -20.10 7.98
C GLU A 22 -3.38 -19.60 9.37
N LYS A 23 -2.56 -18.74 9.97
CA LYS A 23 -2.82 -18.08 11.26
C LYS A 23 -3.39 -16.68 11.10
N ALA A 24 -3.42 -16.14 9.88
CA ALA A 24 -3.91 -14.80 9.62
C ALA A 24 -5.44 -14.74 9.85
N PRO A 25 -6.00 -13.56 10.19
CA PRO A 25 -7.44 -13.38 10.30
C PRO A 25 -8.18 -13.82 9.01
N ALA A 26 -9.41 -14.31 9.15
CA ALA A 26 -10.23 -14.80 8.02
C ALA A 26 -10.31 -13.79 6.86
N LEU A 27 -10.39 -12.49 7.16
CA LEU A 27 -10.38 -11.44 6.15
C LEU A 27 -9.10 -11.44 5.29
N ILE A 28 -7.94 -11.69 5.90
CA ILE A 28 -6.65 -11.73 5.20
C ILE A 28 -6.59 -12.95 4.27
N GLN A 29 -7.01 -14.10 4.77
CA GLN A 29 -7.09 -15.34 3.99
C GLN A 29 -8.01 -15.17 2.77
N LEU A 30 -9.16 -14.52 2.99
CA LEU A 30 -10.11 -14.19 1.94
C LEU A 30 -9.54 -13.21 0.90
N CYS A 31 -8.91 -12.13 1.34
CA CYS A 31 -8.29 -11.16 0.43
C CYS A 31 -7.23 -11.87 -0.44
N HIS A 32 -6.36 -12.68 0.17
CA HIS A 32 -5.37 -13.48 -0.55
C HIS A 32 -6.02 -14.44 -1.57
N ALA A 33 -7.07 -15.16 -1.18
CA ALA A 33 -7.80 -16.06 -2.08
C ALA A 33 -8.40 -15.33 -3.29
N SER A 34 -8.92 -14.11 -3.10
CA SER A 34 -9.47 -13.29 -4.19
C SER A 34 -8.42 -12.95 -5.25
N TRP A 35 -7.19 -12.63 -4.84
CA TRP A 35 -6.10 -12.33 -5.75
C TRP A 35 -5.69 -13.55 -6.57
N ILE A 36 -5.58 -14.73 -5.94
CA ILE A 36 -5.27 -15.98 -6.65
C ILE A 36 -6.36 -16.32 -7.68
N ARG A 37 -7.64 -16.22 -7.31
CA ARG A 37 -8.74 -16.61 -8.19
C ARG A 37 -8.84 -15.73 -9.43
N HIS A 38 -8.69 -14.42 -9.28
CA HIS A 38 -8.80 -13.47 -10.39
C HIS A 38 -7.54 -13.41 -11.27
N ASN A 39 -6.38 -13.79 -10.75
CA ASN A 39 -5.10 -13.59 -11.43
C ASN A 39 -4.35 -14.92 -11.61
N LYS A 40 -4.99 -15.91 -12.24
CA LYS A 40 -4.44 -17.28 -12.41
C LYS A 40 -3.12 -17.33 -13.17
N ASP A 41 -2.86 -16.34 -14.02
CA ASP A 41 -1.63 -16.19 -14.79
C ASP A 41 -0.59 -15.28 -14.11
N TRP A 42 -0.86 -14.85 -12.87
CA TRP A 42 0.08 -14.14 -12.01
C TRP A 42 0.53 -15.02 -10.86
N ARG A 43 1.80 -14.86 -10.47
CA ARG A 43 2.34 -15.50 -9.26
C ARG A 43 2.04 -14.63 -8.05
N THR A 44 1.08 -15.04 -7.22
CA THR A 44 0.86 -14.41 -5.91
C THR A 44 1.81 -14.98 -4.87
N VAL A 45 2.56 -14.11 -4.19
CA VAL A 45 3.53 -14.46 -3.15
C VAL A 45 3.13 -13.80 -1.84
N MET A 46 2.72 -14.63 -0.87
CA MET A 46 2.41 -14.20 0.49
C MET A 46 3.65 -14.33 1.37
N LEU A 47 4.28 -13.20 1.67
CA LEU A 47 5.45 -13.12 2.54
C LEU A 47 5.03 -13.00 4.01
N HIS A 48 5.89 -13.49 4.90
CA HIS A 48 5.70 -13.39 6.35
C HIS A 48 7.04 -13.35 7.11
N GLY A 49 6.99 -13.13 8.43
CA GLY A 49 8.17 -13.12 9.29
C GLY A 49 8.96 -11.82 9.26
N ASP A 50 10.28 -11.92 9.35
CA ASP A 50 11.17 -10.75 9.29
C ASP A 50 11.20 -10.15 7.86
N PRO A 51 10.92 -8.84 7.70
CA PRO A 51 10.90 -8.20 6.38
C PRO A 51 12.21 -8.30 5.59
N SER A 52 13.37 -8.23 6.24
CA SER A 52 14.67 -8.31 5.55
C SER A 52 14.89 -9.72 4.97
N GLN A 53 14.60 -10.75 5.76
CA GLN A 53 14.67 -12.15 5.33
C GLN A 53 13.61 -12.49 4.27
N ALA A 54 12.40 -11.96 4.42
CA ALA A 54 11.35 -12.11 3.43
C ALA A 54 11.76 -11.50 2.08
N CYS A 55 12.37 -10.31 2.08
CA CYS A 55 12.87 -9.67 0.87
C CYS A 55 13.98 -10.49 0.22
N LEU A 56 15.00 -10.90 1.00
CA LEU A 56 16.10 -11.74 0.51
C LEU A 56 15.59 -13.05 -0.12
N SER A 57 14.62 -13.71 0.54
CA SER A 57 14.04 -14.96 0.03
C SER A 57 13.25 -14.76 -1.26
N ALA A 58 12.64 -13.59 -1.44
CA ALA A 58 11.81 -13.26 -2.59
C ALA A 58 12.61 -12.80 -3.81
N THR A 59 13.65 -11.99 -3.60
CA THR A 59 14.38 -11.30 -4.68
C THR A 59 15.84 -11.75 -4.83
N GLY A 60 16.40 -12.42 -3.84
CA GLY A 60 17.83 -12.71 -3.76
C GLY A 60 18.69 -11.53 -3.33
N VAL A 61 18.08 -10.38 -3.00
CA VAL A 61 18.77 -9.16 -2.57
C VAL A 61 18.46 -8.90 -1.10
N TYR A 62 19.52 -8.76 -0.30
CA TYR A 62 19.36 -8.41 1.10
C TYR A 62 19.22 -6.90 1.27
N HIS A 63 18.14 -6.49 1.93
CA HIS A 63 17.88 -5.11 2.33
C HIS A 63 17.80 -5.05 3.85
N ASN A 64 18.54 -4.13 4.48
CA ASN A 64 18.61 -4.05 5.94
C ASN A 64 17.44 -3.22 6.48
N ILE A 65 16.25 -3.83 6.52
CA ILE A 65 15.05 -3.17 7.01
C ILE A 65 15.13 -3.09 8.55
N PRO A 66 15.13 -1.88 9.13
CA PRO A 66 15.28 -1.71 10.57
C PRO A 66 14.13 -2.36 11.34
N THR A 67 14.46 -3.18 12.33
CA THR A 67 13.48 -3.90 13.17
C THR A 67 13.00 -3.09 14.37
N ASN A 68 13.67 -1.97 14.68
CA ASN A 68 13.35 -1.08 15.80
C ASN A 68 12.27 -0.04 15.48
N ILE A 69 11.61 -0.13 14.32
CA ILE A 69 10.46 0.71 13.95
C ILE A 69 9.18 -0.13 13.92
N PRO A 70 7.99 0.48 14.05
CA PRO A 70 6.73 -0.24 13.96
C PRO A 70 6.63 -1.09 12.67
N LEU A 71 6.04 -2.28 12.80
CA LEU A 71 5.89 -3.26 11.72
C LEU A 71 5.25 -2.68 10.44
N CYS A 72 4.32 -1.73 10.57
CA CYS A 72 3.71 -1.06 9.42
C CYS A 72 4.75 -0.31 8.57
N HIS A 73 5.74 0.33 9.20
CA HIS A 73 6.82 1.04 8.49
C HIS A 73 7.91 0.08 7.97
N GLN A 74 8.09 -1.07 8.62
CA GLN A 74 8.94 -2.12 8.05
C GLN A 74 8.31 -2.68 6.77
N SER A 75 6.98 -2.90 6.77
CA SER A 75 6.21 -3.31 5.59
C SER A 75 6.27 -2.25 4.48
N ASP A 76 6.28 -0.97 4.85
CA ASP A 76 6.49 0.12 3.89
C ASP A 76 7.84 0.02 3.15
N LEU A 77 8.90 -0.31 3.87
CA LEU A 77 10.23 -0.52 3.28
C LEU A 77 10.29 -1.80 2.46
N LEU A 78 9.73 -2.90 2.95
CA LEU A 78 9.65 -4.18 2.22
C LEU A 78 8.96 -4.01 0.87
N ARG A 79 7.81 -3.32 0.87
CA ARG A 79 7.05 -3.01 -0.35
C ARG A 79 7.93 -2.33 -1.40
N CYS A 80 8.62 -1.28 -0.99
CA CYS A 80 9.48 -0.51 -1.89
C CYS A 80 10.70 -1.32 -2.36
N ALA A 81 11.31 -2.12 -1.49
CA ALA A 81 12.44 -2.98 -1.83
C ALA A 81 12.05 -4.02 -2.89
N LEU A 82 10.95 -4.76 -2.68
CA LEU A 82 10.46 -5.75 -3.65
C LEU A 82 10.19 -5.13 -5.02
N LEU A 83 9.52 -3.98 -5.06
CA LEU A 83 9.21 -3.29 -6.31
C LEU A 83 10.46 -2.70 -6.99
N ALA A 84 11.42 -2.19 -6.22
CA ALA A 84 12.66 -1.63 -6.76
C ALA A 84 13.56 -2.70 -7.42
N ASP A 85 13.54 -3.92 -6.88
CA ASP A 85 14.35 -5.05 -7.36
C ASP A 85 13.65 -5.84 -8.45
N ALA A 86 12.43 -6.29 -8.17
CA ALA A 86 11.71 -7.27 -8.98
C ALA A 86 10.53 -6.67 -9.76
N GLY A 87 10.11 -5.44 -9.47
CA GLY A 87 8.87 -4.89 -10.00
C GLY A 87 7.63 -5.71 -9.58
N GLY A 88 6.60 -5.69 -10.42
CA GLY A 88 5.32 -6.37 -10.16
C GLY A 88 4.33 -5.48 -9.42
N VAL A 89 3.39 -6.09 -8.71
CA VAL A 89 2.32 -5.39 -7.98
C VAL A 89 2.41 -5.73 -6.50
N TRP A 90 2.60 -4.74 -5.65
CA TRP A 90 2.32 -4.89 -4.22
C TRP A 90 0.84 -4.68 -3.96
N VAL A 91 0.25 -5.52 -3.11
CA VAL A 91 -1.09 -5.32 -2.54
C VAL A 91 -1.06 -5.62 -1.04
N ASP A 92 -1.59 -4.72 -0.23
CA ASP A 92 -1.73 -4.95 1.21
C ASP A 92 -2.63 -6.17 1.47
N ALA A 93 -2.35 -6.91 2.53
CA ALA A 93 -3.08 -8.11 2.92
C ALA A 93 -4.59 -7.93 3.15
N THR A 94 -5.07 -6.69 3.29
CA THR A 94 -6.50 -6.35 3.43
C THR A 94 -7.15 -5.84 2.13
N CYS A 95 -6.50 -5.99 0.99
CA CYS A 95 -7.06 -5.60 -0.30
C CYS A 95 -7.87 -6.74 -0.91
N LEU A 96 -9.16 -6.53 -1.09
CA LEU A 96 -10.04 -7.45 -1.81
C LEU A 96 -9.95 -7.19 -3.31
N CYS A 97 -9.54 -8.20 -4.08
CA CYS A 97 -9.54 -8.16 -5.54
C CYS A 97 -10.95 -8.48 -6.07
N VAL A 98 -11.48 -7.64 -6.95
CA VAL A 98 -12.77 -7.91 -7.64
C VAL A 98 -12.64 -7.94 -9.16
N THR A 99 -11.51 -7.45 -9.70
CA THR A 99 -11.24 -7.46 -11.13
C THR A 99 -9.80 -7.90 -11.40
N PRO A 100 -9.57 -8.85 -12.32
CA PRO A 100 -8.23 -9.29 -12.72
C PRO A 100 -7.32 -8.13 -13.12
N LEU A 101 -6.04 -8.17 -12.73
CA LEU A 101 -5.03 -7.19 -13.11
C LEU A 101 -4.90 -7.05 -14.62
N ASN A 102 -4.98 -8.15 -15.36
CA ASN A 102 -4.89 -8.11 -16.82
C ASN A 102 -5.89 -7.15 -17.48
N ASN A 103 -7.00 -6.84 -16.82
CA ASN A 103 -8.04 -5.98 -17.37
C ASN A 103 -7.73 -4.48 -17.19
N TRP A 104 -6.78 -4.11 -16.33
CA TRP A 104 -6.59 -2.69 -15.97
C TRP A 104 -5.15 -2.29 -15.64
N VAL A 105 -4.29 -3.19 -15.13
CA VAL A 105 -2.94 -2.82 -14.65
C VAL A 105 -2.03 -2.31 -15.78
N PHE A 106 -2.18 -2.87 -16.99
CA PHE A 106 -1.34 -2.51 -18.13
C PHE A 106 -1.68 -1.12 -18.68
N ASP A 107 -2.95 -0.71 -18.58
CA ASP A 107 -3.39 0.61 -19.01
C ASP A 107 -2.85 1.71 -18.07
N VAL A 108 -2.64 1.37 -16.80
CA VAL A 108 -2.28 2.33 -15.76
C VAL A 108 -0.78 2.42 -15.45
N ILE A 109 0.04 1.49 -15.96
CA ILE A 109 1.50 1.46 -15.70
C ILE A 109 2.34 1.95 -16.89
N SER A 110 1.76 2.73 -17.80
CA SER A 110 2.45 3.26 -18.98
C SER A 110 3.71 4.08 -18.64
N SER A 111 3.73 4.77 -17.49
CA SER A 111 4.90 5.53 -17.00
C SER A 111 5.95 4.70 -16.27
N GLY A 112 5.69 3.41 -16.01
CA GLY A 112 6.56 2.51 -15.25
C GLY A 112 6.27 2.45 -13.74
N PHE A 113 5.35 3.26 -13.24
CA PHE A 113 4.88 3.24 -11.86
C PHE A 113 3.39 3.53 -11.79
N PHE A 114 2.68 2.89 -10.86
CA PHE A 114 1.28 3.16 -10.59
C PHE A 114 0.97 3.14 -9.09
N ALA A 115 0.11 4.07 -8.67
CA ALA A 115 -0.52 4.13 -7.37
C ALA A 115 -1.86 4.87 -7.47
N PHE A 116 -2.85 4.49 -6.67
CA PHE A 116 -4.06 5.30 -6.51
C PHE A 116 -3.73 6.66 -5.88
N ARG A 117 -4.37 7.73 -6.32
CA ARG A 117 -4.07 9.12 -5.95
C ARG A 117 -5.03 9.71 -4.93
N ASP A 118 -4.52 10.68 -4.19
CA ASP A 118 -5.29 11.58 -3.31
C ASP A 118 -6.19 10.87 -2.28
N PRO A 119 -5.70 9.90 -1.48
CA PRO A 119 -6.49 9.24 -0.43
C PRO A 119 -6.88 10.16 0.75
N GLY A 120 -6.48 11.42 0.70
CA GLY A 120 -6.78 12.46 1.66
C GLY A 120 -6.14 13.77 1.20
N PRO A 121 -6.52 14.90 1.83
CA PRO A 121 -6.08 16.23 1.38
C PRO A 121 -4.57 16.45 1.46
N ASP A 122 -3.85 15.62 2.23
CA ASP A 122 -2.44 15.78 2.59
C ASP A 122 -1.49 14.77 1.92
N ARG A 123 -2.00 13.89 1.05
CA ARG A 123 -1.23 12.75 0.51
C ARG A 123 -1.42 12.61 -0.99
N LEU A 124 -0.32 12.49 -1.73
CA LEU A 124 -0.34 12.34 -3.19
C LEU A 124 -0.83 10.96 -3.66
N ILE A 125 -0.49 9.92 -2.90
CA ILE A 125 -0.76 8.52 -3.27
C ILE A 125 -1.24 7.69 -2.09
N SER A 126 -1.97 6.63 -2.38
CA SER A 126 -2.11 5.46 -1.53
C SER A 126 -0.89 4.56 -1.68
N ASN A 127 -0.45 3.92 -0.59
CA ASN A 127 0.66 2.98 -0.62
C ASN A 127 0.23 1.51 -0.41
N TRP A 128 -1.08 1.24 -0.31
CA TRP A 128 -1.59 -0.12 -0.10
C TRP A 128 -1.70 -0.95 -1.40
N LEU A 129 -1.65 -0.32 -2.58
CA LEU A 129 -1.45 -0.98 -3.86
C LEU A 129 -0.50 -0.12 -4.69
N LEU A 130 0.63 -0.69 -5.07
CA LEU A 130 1.65 -0.05 -5.90
C LEU A 130 2.05 -1.03 -7.00
N ALA A 131 2.18 -0.57 -8.23
CA ALA A 131 2.73 -1.38 -9.30
C ALA A 131 3.95 -0.70 -9.91
N SER A 132 4.96 -1.48 -10.28
CA SER A 132 6.17 -0.93 -10.87
C SER A 132 6.82 -1.89 -11.86
N VAL A 133 7.40 -1.32 -12.90
CA VAL A 133 8.33 -2.06 -13.76
C VAL A 133 9.66 -2.27 -13.01
N PRO A 134 10.40 -3.36 -13.27
CA PRO A 134 11.68 -3.63 -12.63
C PRO A 134 12.65 -2.48 -12.86
N GLY A 135 13.31 -2.03 -11.79
CA GLY A 135 14.29 -0.95 -11.88
C GLY A 135 13.73 0.44 -12.16
N CYS A 136 12.42 0.67 -11.96
CA CYS A 136 11.84 2.00 -12.01
C CYS A 136 12.61 2.98 -11.11
N SER A 137 13.14 4.05 -11.71
CA SER A 137 14.04 4.98 -11.02
C SER A 137 13.36 5.67 -9.85
N LEU A 138 12.08 6.05 -10.00
CA LEU A 138 11.26 6.65 -8.94
C LEU A 138 11.21 5.75 -7.70
N VAL A 139 10.84 4.48 -7.87
CA VAL A 139 10.68 3.53 -6.76
C VAL A 139 12.03 3.29 -6.08
N ARG A 140 13.08 3.05 -6.85
CA ARG A 140 14.43 2.80 -6.32
C ARG A 140 14.98 4.00 -5.56
N SER A 141 14.90 5.21 -6.11
CA SER A 141 15.43 6.40 -5.43
C SER A 141 14.62 6.77 -4.21
N PHE A 142 13.29 6.60 -4.24
CA PHE A 142 12.45 6.82 -3.08
C PHE A 142 12.74 5.80 -1.97
N TYR A 143 12.88 4.51 -2.33
CA TYR A 143 13.26 3.46 -1.39
C TYR A 143 14.55 3.79 -0.64
N MET A 144 15.63 4.11 -1.39
CA MET A 144 16.92 4.47 -0.80
C MET A 144 16.82 5.67 0.14
N GLU A 145 16.07 6.71 -0.24
CA GLU A 145 15.86 7.87 0.62
C GLU A 145 15.08 7.49 1.89
N HIS A 146 14.04 6.67 1.76
CA HIS A 146 13.14 6.34 2.87
C HIS A 146 13.78 5.36 3.86
N GLU A 147 14.52 4.37 3.37
CA GLU A 147 15.35 3.50 4.19
C GLU A 147 16.38 4.32 4.98
N ARG A 148 17.10 5.22 4.29
CA ARG A 148 18.06 6.13 4.93
C ARG A 148 17.41 7.00 6.01
N TYR A 149 16.20 7.50 5.77
CA TYR A 149 15.46 8.26 6.79
C TYR A 149 15.29 7.46 8.08
N TRP A 150 14.91 6.18 8.01
CA TRP A 150 14.75 5.36 9.22
C TRP A 150 16.09 5.02 9.87
N ASN A 151 17.11 4.68 9.08
CA ASN A 151 18.43 4.31 9.60
C ASN A 151 19.16 5.50 10.26
N GLU A 152 19.00 6.72 9.74
CA GLU A 152 19.67 7.90 10.29
C GLU A 152 18.96 8.53 11.48
N ASN A 153 17.66 8.23 11.70
CA ASN A 153 16.85 8.88 12.74
C ASN A 153 16.42 7.87 13.79
N GLN A 154 17.04 7.96 14.98
CA GLN A 154 16.64 7.17 16.13
C GLN A 154 15.43 7.82 16.81
N PHE A 155 14.28 7.16 16.73
CA PHE A 155 13.07 7.57 17.42
C PHE A 155 12.91 6.77 18.72
N PRO A 156 12.72 7.42 19.88
CA PRO A 156 12.37 6.73 21.12
C PRO A 156 10.91 6.25 21.07
N ASP A 157 10.42 5.61 22.14
CA ASP A 157 9.02 5.17 22.22
C ASP A 157 8.04 6.34 21.96
N GLN A 158 7.28 6.22 20.87
CA GLN A 158 6.34 7.22 20.39
C GLN A 158 5.01 7.20 21.16
N ASN A 159 4.78 6.20 22.01
CA ASN A 159 3.53 6.03 22.76
C ASN A 159 3.53 6.74 24.12
N THR A 160 4.60 7.45 24.47
CA THR A 160 4.62 8.30 25.68
C THR A 160 3.63 9.46 25.57
N LYS A 161 2.97 9.83 26.68
CA LYS A 161 1.99 10.93 26.73
C LYS A 161 2.52 12.24 26.13
N VAL A 162 3.79 12.56 26.39
CA VAL A 162 4.47 13.75 25.85
C VAL A 162 4.49 13.73 24.33
N ARG A 163 4.91 12.62 23.72
CA ARG A 163 5.03 12.49 22.26
C ARG A 163 3.70 12.40 21.56
N LEU A 164 2.73 11.70 22.17
CA LEU A 164 1.35 11.69 21.70
C LEU A 164 0.78 13.11 21.61
N ASN A 165 1.02 13.94 22.64
CA ASN A 165 0.57 15.33 22.66
C ASN A 165 1.28 16.20 21.59
N ILE A 166 2.61 16.10 21.49
CA ILE A 166 3.37 16.82 20.44
C ILE A 166 2.86 16.43 19.05
N ARG A 167 2.74 15.13 18.79
CA ARG A 167 2.28 14.61 17.50
C ARG A 167 0.85 15.05 17.19
N SER A 168 -0.04 15.00 18.17
CA SER A 168 -1.42 15.46 18.01
C SER A 168 -1.49 16.94 17.60
N LYS A 169 -0.73 17.81 18.28
CA LYS A 169 -0.67 19.24 17.91
C LYS A 169 -0.10 19.46 16.52
N LEU A 170 0.99 18.76 16.18
CA LEU A 170 1.60 18.85 14.85
C LEU A 170 0.66 18.34 13.76
N ASN A 171 -0.06 17.23 13.99
CA ASN A 171 -1.02 16.68 13.02
C ASN A 171 -2.08 17.73 12.62
N THR A 172 -2.62 18.48 13.58
CA THR A 172 -3.66 19.50 13.34
C THR A 172 -3.17 20.66 12.45
N ILE A 173 -1.86 20.90 12.41
CA ILE A 173 -1.25 21.99 11.65
C ILE A 173 -0.71 21.47 10.32
N LEU A 174 0.06 20.37 10.35
CA LEU A 174 0.86 19.90 9.23
C LEU A 174 0.06 19.03 8.24
N ASN A 175 -0.94 18.28 8.70
CA ASN A 175 -1.63 17.29 7.88
C ASN A 175 -2.83 17.90 7.12
N ARG A 176 -2.66 19.12 6.60
CA ARG A 176 -3.71 19.86 5.88
C ARG A 176 -3.55 19.79 4.37
N ASN A 177 -2.31 19.73 3.89
CA ASN A 177 -1.96 19.58 2.49
C ASN A 177 -0.54 18.99 2.38
N PRO A 178 -0.14 18.46 1.20
CA PRO A 178 1.15 17.79 1.05
C PRO A 178 2.36 18.70 1.36
N THR A 179 2.27 19.99 1.04
CA THR A 179 3.35 20.96 1.27
C THR A 179 3.61 21.19 2.75
N LEU A 180 2.55 21.37 3.55
CA LEU A 180 2.69 21.50 5.01
C LEU A 180 3.14 20.19 5.65
N ALA A 181 2.75 19.05 5.08
CA ALA A 181 3.20 17.76 5.56
C ALA A 181 4.72 17.55 5.43
N PHE A 182 5.43 18.30 4.55
CA PHE A 182 6.89 18.27 4.46
C PHE A 182 7.58 18.67 5.77
N PHE A 183 6.94 19.49 6.61
CA PHE A 183 7.54 19.92 7.88
C PHE A 183 7.73 18.77 8.87
N TRP A 184 7.05 17.63 8.70
CA TRP A 184 7.35 16.41 9.46
C TRP A 184 8.79 15.93 9.25
N LEU A 185 9.33 16.18 8.07
CA LEU A 185 10.66 15.74 7.68
C LEU A 185 11.73 16.77 8.06
N TYR A 186 11.37 17.90 8.67
CA TYR A 186 12.33 18.96 9.01
C TYR A 186 13.22 18.57 10.18
N TRP A 187 14.43 19.15 10.20
CA TRP A 187 15.47 18.78 11.15
C TRP A 187 15.04 18.93 12.61
N PRO A 188 14.36 20.03 13.03
CA PRO A 188 13.88 20.15 14.40
C PRO A 188 12.89 19.06 14.79
N VAL A 189 12.00 18.66 13.88
CA VAL A 189 10.98 17.64 14.17
C VAL A 189 11.64 16.25 14.33
N ARG A 190 12.54 15.89 13.44
CA ARG A 190 13.19 14.55 13.47
C ARG A 190 14.35 14.43 14.47
N ARG A 191 15.10 15.51 14.73
CA ARG A 191 16.30 15.49 15.59
C ARG A 191 16.10 16.03 17.01
N ILE A 192 15.27 17.07 17.19
CA ILE A 192 14.99 17.64 18.52
C ILE A 192 13.75 16.98 19.10
N LEU A 193 12.60 17.15 18.43
CA LEU A 193 11.34 16.59 18.91
C LEU A 193 11.35 15.07 18.83
N ARG A 194 12.06 14.49 17.86
CA ARG A 194 12.18 13.03 17.63
C ARG A 194 10.81 12.36 17.56
N VAL A 195 9.92 12.95 16.78
CA VAL A 195 8.57 12.43 16.49
C VAL A 195 8.36 12.26 15.00
N TYR A 196 7.46 11.35 14.63
CA TYR A 196 7.03 11.16 13.25
C TYR A 196 5.52 10.86 13.19
N PRO A 197 4.86 11.16 12.05
CA PRO A 197 3.45 10.86 11.84
C PRO A 197 3.26 9.43 11.33
N TYR A 198 2.05 8.89 11.51
CA TYR A 198 1.69 7.59 10.94
C TYR A 198 1.83 7.56 9.40
N TYR A 199 1.51 8.67 8.72
CA TYR A 199 1.59 8.77 7.26
C TYR A 199 2.96 9.22 6.72
N ILE A 200 4.05 9.00 7.48
CA ILE A 200 5.40 9.46 7.12
C ILE A 200 5.85 9.00 5.73
N PHE A 201 5.46 7.79 5.30
CA PHE A 201 5.71 7.29 3.94
C PHE A 201 5.20 8.27 2.88
N HIS A 202 3.94 8.72 3.00
CA HIS A 202 3.30 9.57 2.01
C HIS A 202 3.93 10.96 1.96
N TYR A 203 4.30 11.51 3.12
CA TYR A 203 4.92 12.83 3.20
C TYR A 203 6.33 12.80 2.65
N HIS A 204 7.06 11.71 2.91
CA HIS A 204 8.37 11.49 2.34
C HIS A 204 8.29 11.31 0.82
N PHE A 205 7.31 10.53 0.33
CA PHE A 205 7.07 10.37 -1.10
C PHE A 205 6.78 11.70 -1.78
N ALA A 206 5.90 12.52 -1.20
CA ALA A 206 5.58 13.82 -1.73
C ALA A 206 6.81 14.76 -1.77
N MET A 207 7.65 14.75 -0.72
CA MET A 207 8.91 15.50 -0.72
C MET A 207 9.90 14.96 -1.78
N HIS A 208 9.96 13.64 -1.97
CA HIS A 208 10.79 13.01 -2.99
C HIS A 208 10.39 13.45 -4.40
N ILE A 209 9.09 13.40 -4.71
CA ILE A 209 8.53 13.89 -5.98
C ILE A 209 8.84 15.38 -6.18
N ALA A 210 8.70 16.21 -5.15
CA ALA A 210 8.99 17.65 -5.25
C ALA A 210 10.48 17.97 -5.50
N LYS A 211 11.40 17.11 -5.05
CA LYS A 211 12.85 17.36 -5.14
C LYS A 211 13.52 16.69 -6.34
N ASN A 212 13.01 15.55 -6.79
CA ASN A 212 13.64 14.75 -7.85
C ASN A 212 12.88 14.91 -9.17
N LYS A 213 13.49 15.63 -10.12
CA LYS A 213 12.89 15.90 -11.44
C LYS A 213 12.54 14.62 -12.21
N SER A 214 13.39 13.58 -12.16
CA SER A 214 13.13 12.32 -12.87
C SER A 214 11.93 11.59 -12.27
N SER A 215 11.87 11.51 -10.93
CA SER A 215 10.73 10.92 -10.22
C SER A 215 9.45 11.73 -10.47
N HIS A 216 9.54 13.06 -10.49
CA HIS A 216 8.43 13.93 -10.82
C HIS A 216 7.88 13.65 -12.22
N SER A 217 8.73 13.53 -13.24
CA SER A 217 8.27 13.22 -14.60
C SER A 217 7.55 11.88 -14.71
N ILE A 218 8.02 10.83 -14.00
CA ILE A 218 7.34 9.53 -13.97
C ILE A 218 5.98 9.63 -13.28
N PHE A 219 5.92 10.39 -12.17
CA PHE A 219 4.68 10.60 -11.42
C PHE A 219 3.64 11.42 -12.20
N GLU A 220 4.06 12.49 -12.89
CA GLU A 220 3.16 13.30 -13.73
C GLU A 220 2.64 12.53 -14.95
N ALA A 221 3.44 11.61 -15.50
CA ALA A 221 3.03 10.73 -16.59
C ALA A 221 2.12 9.57 -16.13
N MET A 222 2.03 9.31 -14.82
CA MET A 222 1.19 8.25 -14.26
C MET A 222 -0.30 8.60 -14.43
N PRO A 223 -1.11 7.71 -15.04
CA PRO A 223 -2.56 7.90 -15.13
C PRO A 223 -3.20 8.19 -13.77
N TYR A 224 -4.11 9.17 -13.76
CA TYR A 224 -4.83 9.54 -12.55
C TYR A 224 -5.95 8.55 -12.25
N HIS A 225 -5.87 7.87 -11.11
CA HIS A 225 -6.95 7.04 -10.57
C HIS A 225 -7.17 7.41 -9.09
N SER A 226 -8.36 7.92 -8.76
CA SER A 226 -8.68 8.31 -7.38
C SER A 226 -8.69 7.11 -6.43
N ALA A 227 -8.21 7.33 -5.21
CA ALA A 227 -8.30 6.37 -4.12
C ALA A 227 -9.70 6.32 -3.46
N ASP A 228 -10.63 7.19 -3.81
CA ASP A 228 -11.96 7.26 -3.16
C ASP A 228 -12.76 5.94 -3.30
N ALA A 229 -12.91 5.46 -4.54
CA ALA A 229 -13.69 4.26 -4.82
C ALA A 229 -13.11 3.01 -4.11
N PRO A 230 -11.79 2.75 -4.13
CA PRO A 230 -11.21 1.68 -3.31
C PRO A 230 -11.47 1.78 -1.80
N HIS A 231 -11.63 2.99 -1.24
CA HIS A 231 -11.82 3.19 0.20
C HIS A 231 -13.28 3.23 0.66
N ILE A 232 -14.25 3.21 -0.26
CA ILE A 232 -15.67 3.43 0.07
C ILE A 232 -16.18 2.49 1.16
N LEU A 233 -15.85 1.19 1.09
CA LEU A 233 -16.26 0.19 2.08
C LEU A 233 -15.62 0.43 3.45
N GLN A 234 -14.33 0.79 3.48
CA GLN A 234 -13.66 1.13 4.73
C GLN A 234 -14.25 2.39 5.37
N MET A 235 -14.61 3.39 4.56
CA MET A 235 -15.20 4.63 5.05
C MET A 235 -16.59 4.38 5.64
N LEU A 236 -17.44 3.64 4.92
CA LEU A 236 -18.79 3.31 5.38
C LEU A 236 -18.78 2.42 6.63
N ALA A 237 -17.87 1.44 6.71
CA ALA A 237 -17.73 0.57 7.88
C ALA A 237 -17.36 1.32 9.17
N ARG A 238 -16.69 2.48 9.07
CA ARG A 238 -16.35 3.31 10.24
C ARG A 238 -17.50 4.16 10.77
N HIS A 239 -18.49 4.44 9.92
CA HIS A 239 -19.51 5.45 10.18
C HIS A 239 -20.93 4.88 10.28
N GLN A 240 -21.16 3.64 9.87
CA GLN A 240 -22.50 3.04 9.77
C GLN A 240 -22.47 1.53 10.06
N ASP A 241 -23.56 0.99 10.62
CA ASP A 241 -23.88 -0.44 10.56
C ASP A 241 -24.30 -0.77 9.11
N LEU A 242 -23.31 -0.98 8.24
CA LEU A 242 -23.57 -1.43 6.87
C LEU A 242 -24.26 -2.79 6.88
N SER A 243 -25.35 -2.92 6.11
CA SER A 243 -25.95 -4.22 5.86
C SER A 243 -25.11 -5.01 4.83
N MET A 244 -25.18 -6.34 4.89
CA MET A 244 -24.54 -7.19 3.90
C MET A 244 -25.06 -6.96 2.47
N THR A 245 -26.30 -6.50 2.32
CA THR A 245 -26.90 -6.18 1.02
C THR A 245 -26.23 -4.95 0.39
N GLU A 246 -25.95 -3.92 1.18
CA GLU A 246 -25.27 -2.70 0.70
C GLU A 246 -23.82 -3.00 0.30
N ILE A 247 -23.10 -3.78 1.11
CA ILE A 247 -21.74 -4.22 0.79
C ILE A 247 -21.72 -4.96 -0.54
N LYS A 248 -22.66 -5.90 -0.77
CA LYS A 248 -22.79 -6.63 -2.04
C LYS A 248 -23.06 -5.69 -3.21
N SER A 249 -23.99 -4.75 -3.05
CA SER A 249 -24.32 -3.77 -4.09
C SER A 249 -23.10 -2.94 -4.51
N ILE A 250 -22.31 -2.48 -3.53
CA ILE A 250 -21.08 -1.72 -3.79
C ILE A 250 -20.07 -2.57 -4.56
N LEU A 251 -19.84 -3.82 -4.15
CA LEU A 251 -18.87 -4.70 -4.82
C LEU A 251 -19.30 -5.05 -6.25
N LEU A 252 -20.60 -5.23 -6.49
CA LEU A 252 -21.15 -5.54 -7.82
C LEU A 252 -21.17 -4.32 -8.74
N SER A 253 -21.14 -3.10 -8.20
CA SER A 253 -21.16 -1.86 -9.00
C SER A 253 -19.95 -1.68 -9.91
N SER A 254 -18.90 -2.50 -9.75
CA SER A 254 -17.63 -2.42 -10.51
C SER A 254 -16.97 -1.03 -10.45
N SER A 255 -17.26 -0.25 -9.40
CA SER A 255 -16.75 1.12 -9.21
C SER A 255 -15.25 1.17 -8.92
N SER A 256 -14.65 0.05 -8.47
CA SER A 256 -13.22 -0.09 -8.26
C SER A 256 -12.79 -1.54 -8.56
N PRO A 257 -11.62 -1.78 -9.17
CA PRO A 257 -11.10 -3.13 -9.38
C PRO A 257 -10.61 -3.80 -8.09
N VAL A 258 -10.37 -3.01 -7.04
CA VAL A 258 -9.83 -3.44 -5.74
C VAL A 258 -10.46 -2.60 -4.62
N TYR A 259 -10.80 -3.23 -3.51
CA TYR A 259 -11.29 -2.52 -2.31
C TYR A 259 -10.34 -2.69 -1.14
N LYS A 260 -9.93 -1.58 -0.54
CA LYS A 260 -9.08 -1.55 0.66
C LYS A 260 -9.94 -1.73 1.90
N LEU A 261 -9.87 -2.90 2.52
CA LEU A 261 -10.63 -3.23 3.73
C LEU A 261 -9.79 -3.00 5.00
N THR A 262 -10.40 -3.28 6.16
CA THR A 262 -9.76 -3.24 7.48
C THR A 262 -10.16 -4.46 8.28
N TRP A 263 -9.18 -5.20 8.80
CA TRP A 263 -9.44 -6.38 9.64
C TRP A 263 -9.84 -6.04 11.07
N LYS A 264 -9.76 -4.75 11.46
CA LYS A 264 -10.04 -4.26 12.82
C LYS A 264 -11.52 -4.01 13.09
N GLU A 265 -12.35 -3.96 12.05
CA GLU A 265 -13.78 -3.70 12.20
C GLU A 265 -14.53 -5.02 12.37
N GLU A 266 -15.39 -5.08 13.37
CA GLU A 266 -16.17 -6.28 13.71
C GLU A 266 -17.07 -6.74 12.57
N ILE A 267 -17.49 -5.85 11.67
CA ILE A 267 -18.35 -6.18 10.53
C ILE A 267 -17.76 -7.27 9.61
N PHE A 268 -16.43 -7.35 9.54
CA PHE A 268 -15.72 -8.39 8.78
C PHE A 268 -15.38 -9.63 9.64
N GLN A 269 -15.77 -9.63 10.90
CA GLN A 269 -15.55 -10.68 11.90
C GLN A 269 -16.87 -11.30 12.41
N ARG A 270 -18.03 -10.68 12.17
CA ARG A 270 -19.35 -11.18 12.60
C ARG A 270 -19.62 -12.56 11.99
N GLU A 271 -19.92 -13.54 12.85
CA GLU A 271 -20.44 -14.84 12.45
C GLU A 271 -21.71 -14.66 11.58
N GLY A 272 -21.76 -15.34 10.44
CA GLY A 272 -22.89 -15.27 9.50
C GLY A 272 -22.61 -14.50 8.20
N VAL A 273 -21.48 -13.79 8.10
CA VAL A 273 -20.94 -13.47 6.77
C VAL A 273 -20.30 -14.75 6.25
N ASP A 274 -21.07 -15.54 5.51
CA ASP A 274 -20.51 -16.63 4.72
C ASP A 274 -19.60 -16.01 3.66
N MET A 275 -18.34 -15.83 4.05
CA MET A 275 -17.28 -15.24 3.26
C MET A 275 -16.98 -16.07 2.01
N GLU A 276 -17.30 -17.37 2.03
CA GLU A 276 -17.22 -18.26 0.88
C GLU A 276 -18.38 -17.98 -0.09
N THR A 277 -19.61 -17.81 0.39
CA THR A 277 -20.74 -17.30 -0.41
C THR A 277 -20.52 -15.87 -0.89
N PHE A 278 -19.86 -15.01 -0.10
CA PHE A 278 -19.46 -13.66 -0.50
C PHE A 278 -18.44 -13.71 -1.64
N LEU A 279 -17.40 -14.54 -1.51
CA LEU A 279 -16.46 -14.81 -2.60
C LEU A 279 -17.19 -15.42 -3.80
N ASN A 280 -18.14 -16.34 -3.63
CA ASN A 280 -18.86 -16.91 -4.77
C ASN A 280 -19.78 -15.89 -5.47
N ASN A 281 -20.31 -14.90 -4.74
CA ASN A 281 -21.13 -13.82 -5.29
C ASN A 281 -20.31 -12.67 -5.91
N VAL A 282 -19.14 -12.35 -5.34
CA VAL A 282 -18.23 -11.29 -5.83
C VAL A 282 -17.31 -11.82 -6.94
N LEU A 283 -16.85 -13.07 -6.82
CA LEU A 283 -15.94 -13.73 -7.75
C LEU A 283 -16.67 -14.53 -8.84
N GLY A 284 -18.01 -14.59 -8.79
CA GLY A 284 -18.91 -15.29 -9.72
C GLY A 284 -18.69 -16.81 -9.79
N THR A 285 -19.76 -17.58 -9.74
CA THR A 285 -19.81 -18.84 -10.49
C THR A 285 -19.57 -18.49 -11.96
N THR A 286 -18.35 -18.72 -12.45
CA THR A 286 -18.13 -18.81 -13.90
C THR A 286 -18.85 -20.07 -14.38
N HIS A 287 -20.16 -19.98 -14.57
CA HIS A 287 -20.86 -20.79 -15.56
C HIS A 287 -20.66 -20.10 -16.91
N CYS A 288 -19.60 -20.54 -17.59
CA CYS A 288 -19.52 -20.92 -19.00
C CYS A 288 -18.04 -21.10 -19.35
#